data_AF-G8PUJ0-F1
#
_entry.id   AF-G8PUJ0-F1
#
_cell.length_a   1.000
_cell.length_b   1.000
_cell.length_c   1.000
_cell.angle_alpha   90.00
_cell.angle_beta   90.00
_cell.angle_gamma   90.00
#
_symmetry.space_group_name_H-M   'P 1'
#
loop_
_entity.id
_entity.type
_entity.pdbx_description
1 polymer ?
#
loop_
_entity_poly.entity_id
_entity_poly.type
_entity_poly.pdbx_seq_one_letter_code
_entity_poly.pdbx_strand_id
1 'polypeptide(L)' 'MRKAATQNDAEVSIEELIKARGIAATIVKNYGPDYLPVFNRVHELIEEREKQQKEMDLALRYALPGT' A
#
# COMPACT_ATOMS: atom_id res chain seq x y z
N MET A 1 -24.39 22.31 2.60
CA MET A 1 -23.38 21.69 1.72
C MET A 1 -22.11 21.48 2.54
N ARG A 2 -21.83 20.24 3.00
CA ARG A 2 -20.58 19.94 3.71
C ARG A 2 -19.46 19.81 2.68
N LYS A 3 -18.47 20.69 2.76
CA LYS A 3 -17.24 20.61 1.97
C LYS A 3 -16.63 19.23 2.17
N ALA A 4 -16.57 18.43 1.11
CA ALA A 4 -15.72 17.24 1.08
C ALA A 4 -14.31 17.71 1.41
N ALA A 5 -13.75 17.16 2.47
CA ALA A 5 -12.34 17.35 2.76
C ALA A 5 -11.57 16.94 1.51
N THR A 6 -10.87 17.89 0.90
CA THR A 6 -9.68 17.59 0.11
C THR A 6 -8.72 16.89 1.04
N GLN A 7 -8.90 15.59 1.19
CA GLN A 7 -7.92 14.70 1.78
C GLN A 7 -6.77 14.78 0.79
N ASN A 8 -5.71 15.50 1.17
CA ASN A 8 -4.40 15.21 0.62
C ASN A 8 -4.26 13.69 0.66
N ASP A 9 -4.28 13.03 -0.49
CA ASP A 9 -3.76 11.68 -0.67
C ASP A 9 -2.30 11.78 -0.27
N ALA A 10 -2.03 11.76 1.03
CA ALA A 10 -0.71 11.58 1.56
C ALA A 10 -0.29 10.23 1.00
N GLU A 11 0.59 10.28 0.01
CA GLU A 11 1.06 9.11 -0.68
C GLU A 11 1.85 8.28 0.33
N VAL A 12 1.14 7.35 0.99
CA VAL A 12 1.71 6.50 2.03
C VAL A 12 2.79 5.64 1.38
N SER A 13 4.01 5.70 1.92
CA SER A 13 5.13 4.98 1.33
C SER A 13 4.98 3.46 1.55
N ILE A 14 5.65 2.66 0.72
CA ILE A 14 5.66 1.20 0.91
C ILE A 14 6.25 0.83 2.28
N GLU A 15 7.27 1.56 2.75
CA GLU A 15 7.87 1.34 4.06
C GLU A 15 6.86 1.61 5.20
N GLU A 16 6.01 2.62 5.06
CA GLU A 16 4.95 2.91 6.01
C GLU A 16 3.88 1.81 6.00
N LEU A 17 3.50 1.30 4.82
CA LEU A 17 2.58 0.17 4.70
C LEU A 17 3.15 -1.11 5.32
N ILE A 18 4.45 -1.39 5.14
CA ILE A 18 5.13 -2.54 5.76
C ILE A 18 5.08 -2.43 7.28
N LYS A 19 5.34 -1.23 7.84
CA LYS A 19 5.20 -0.98 9.29
C LYS A 19 3.76 -1.20 9.74
N ALA A 20 2.78 -0.65 9.02
CA ALA A 20 1.37 -0.83 9.33
C ALA A 20 0.94 -2.30 9.29
N ARG A 21 1.45 -3.09 8.35
CA ARG A 21 1.20 -4.55 8.28
C ARG A 21 1.73 -5.27 9.51
N GLY A 22 2.92 -4.89 10.01
CA GLY A 22 3.49 -5.45 11.24
C GLY A 22 2.64 -5.14 12.48
N ILE A 23 2.09 -3.93 12.56
CA ILE A 23 1.15 -3.55 13.62
C ILE A 23 -0.14 -4.37 13.50
N ALA A 24 -0.73 -4.45 12.30
CA ALA A 24 -1.94 -5.23 12.07
C ALA A 24 -1.76 -6.71 12.40
N ALA A 25 -0.61 -7.31 12.06
CA ALA A 25 -0.29 -8.69 12.42
C ALA A 25 -0.22 -8.89 13.94
N THR A 26 0.34 -7.91 14.66
CA THR A 26 0.39 -7.91 16.13
C THR A 26 -1.01 -7.84 16.72
N ILE A 27 -1.89 -7.04 16.15
CA ILE A 27 -3.29 -6.94 16.57
C ILE A 27 -4.01 -8.28 16.35
N VAL A 28 -3.88 -8.89 15.17
CA VAL A 28 -4.46 -10.21 14.87
C VAL A 28 -3.95 -11.26 15.86
N LYS A 29 -2.65 -11.26 16.15
CA LYS A 29 -2.05 -12.18 17.13
C LYS A 29 -2.62 -12.02 18.54
N ASN A 30 -2.84 -10.78 18.98
CA ASN A 30 -3.24 -10.48 20.36
C ASN A 30 -4.75 -10.52 20.59
N TYR A 31 -5.54 -10.14 19.59
CA TYR A 31 -6.99 -9.95 19.71
C TYR A 31 -7.81 -10.90 18.83
N GLY A 32 -7.15 -11.72 18.00
CA GLY A 32 -7.79 -12.79 17.26
C GLY A 32 -8.17 -12.42 15.81
N PRO A 33 -8.90 -13.33 15.14
CA PRO A 33 -9.13 -13.30 13.70
C PRO A 33 -10.06 -12.17 13.24
N ASP A 34 -10.81 -11.54 14.13
CA ASP A 34 -11.71 -10.42 13.79
C ASP A 34 -10.95 -9.22 13.20
N TYR A 35 -9.64 -9.15 13.42
CA TYR A 35 -8.76 -8.11 12.89
C TYR A 35 -8.05 -8.52 11.59
N LEU A 36 -8.24 -9.74 11.10
CA LEU A 36 -7.70 -10.20 9.82
C LEU A 36 -8.08 -9.28 8.65
N PRO A 37 -9.31 -8.72 8.55
CA PRO A 37 -9.66 -7.81 7.47
C PRO A 37 -8.73 -6.59 7.39
N VAL A 38 -8.28 -6.06 8.54
CA VAL A 38 -7.34 -4.92 8.59
C VAL A 38 -5.97 -5.35 8.07
N PHE A 39 -5.48 -6.50 8.51
CA PHE A 39 -4.21 -7.05 8.02
C PHE A 39 -4.25 -7.29 6.51
N ASN A 40 -5.30 -7.94 6.01
CA ASN A 40 -5.48 -8.23 4.60
C ASN A 40 -5.53 -6.95 3.77
N ARG A 41 -6.26 -5.93 4.24
CA ARG A 41 -6.35 -4.66 3.53
C ARG A 41 -4.99 -3.98 3.39
N VAL A 42 -4.18 -3.97 4.46
CA VAL A 42 -2.83 -3.38 4.39
C VAL A 42 -1.92 -4.24 3.50
N HIS A 43 -2.09 -5.56 3.52
CA HIS A 43 -1.34 -6.46 2.65
C HIS A 43 -1.62 -6.21 1.17
N GLU A 44 -2.90 -6.12 0.78
CA GLU A 44 -3.33 -5.81 -0.59
C GLU A 44 -2.75 -4.47 -1.08
N LEU A 45 -2.77 -3.43 -0.23
CA LEU A 45 -2.22 -2.13 -0.59
C LEU A 45 -0.71 -2.18 -0.89
N ILE A 46 0.04 -3.05 -0.19
CA ILE A 46 1.46 -3.25 -0.49
C ILE A 46 1.61 -3.90 -1.87
N GLU A 47 0.85 -4.96 -2.16
CA GLU A 47 0.91 -5.64 -3.45
C GLU A 47 0.54 -4.72 -4.62
N GLU A 48 -0.50 -3.89 -4.46
CA GLU A 48 -0.90 -2.89 -5.45
C GLU A 48 0.23 -1.90 -5.73
N ARG A 49 0.89 -1.39 -4.69
CA ARG A 49 2.01 -0.43 -4.83
C ARG A 49 3.26 -1.07 -5.44
N GLU A 50 3.60 -2.29 -5.04
CA GLU A 50 4.72 -3.02 -5.64
C GLU A 50 4.46 -3.31 -7.12
N LYS A 51 3.20 -3.63 -7.49
CA LYS A 51 2.81 -3.83 -8.87
C LYS A 51 2.94 -2.54 -9.68
N GLN A 52 2.46 -1.41 -9.15
CA GLN A 52 2.60 -0.10 -9.79
C GLN A 52 4.07 0.29 -9.99
N GLN A 53 4.93 0.07 -9.00
CA GLN A 53 6.38 0.32 -9.14
C GLN A 53 7.00 -0.54 -10.24
N LYS A 54 6.67 -1.84 -10.29
CA LYS A 54 7.15 -2.74 -11.34
C LYS A 54 6.67 -2.32 -12.73
N GLU A 55 5.41 -1.91 -12.87
CA GLU A 55 4.85 -1.44 -14.14
C GLU A 55 5.51 -0.14 -14.60
N MET A 56 5.75 0.79 -13.67
CA MET A 56 6.48 2.04 -13.95
C MET A 56 7.93 1.76 -14.37
N ASP A 57 8.65 0.90 -13.64
CA ASP A 57 10.02 0.50 -13.99
C ASP A 57 10.08 -0.16 -15.37
N LEU A 58 9.09 -1.00 -15.69
CA LEU A 58 8.97 -1.63 -16.99
C LEU A 58 8.73 -0.59 -18.09
N ALA A 59 7.80 0.35 -17.87
CA ALA A 59 7.53 1.44 -18.80
C ALA A 59 8.77 2.31 -19.02
N LEU A 60 9.53 2.63 -17.97
CA LEU A 60 10.78 3.38 -18.07
C LEU A 60 11.83 2.63 -18.89
N ARG A 61 11.96 1.31 -18.72
CA ARG A 61 12.88 0.48 -19.53
C ARG A 61 12.51 0.45 -21.01
N TYR A 62 11.22 0.41 -21.34
CA TYR A 62 10.76 0.45 -22.73
C TYR A 62 10.75 1.86 -23.34
N ALA A 63 10.64 2.91 -22.51
CA ALA A 63 10.69 4.30 -22.94
C ALA A 63 12.11 4.79 -23.25
N LEU A 64 13.15 4.10 -22.76
CA LEU A 64 14.53 4.32 -23.20
C LEU A 64 14.67 3.79 -24.64
N PRO A 65 14.80 4.67 -25.65
CA PRO A 65 15.09 4.22 -27.01
C PRO A 65 16.45 3.54 -26.97
N GLY A 66 16.59 2.43 -27.71
CA GLY A 66 17.84 1.67 -27.75
C GLY A 66 19.07 2.57 -27.90
N THR A 67 20.01 2.42 -26.95
CA THR A 67 21.40 2.82 -27.16
C THR A 67 22.07 1.85 -28.10
#